data_AF-A0A840YCW8-F1
#
_entry.id   AF-A0A840YCW8-F1
#
_cell.length_a   1.000
_cell.length_b   1.000
_cell.length_c   1.000
_cell.angle_alpha   90.00
_cell.angle_beta   90.00
_cell.angle_gamma   90.00
#
_symmetry.space_group_name_H-M   'P 1'
#
loop_
_entity.id
_entity.type
_entity.pdbx_description
1 polymer ?
#
loop_
_entity_poly.entity_id
_entity_poly.type
_entity_poly.pdbx_seq_one_letter_code
_entity_poly.pdbx_strand_id
1 'polypeptide(L)'
;MLGLLAAERLEALDAVAAHRMRLDGVYRARLGAFAAENGFDFQHLRGSRPALQFQSVLLPRAFAGHRRAIMTLLEAEGIGSGQYFSPHLGEQPWFRAQSMSEPLPVTEDIVARILSLPVTDGMTEADVERVCEALIHACARSGLHGLGRERRGSFVHEALIVGGGPAGTALLTAASKSGALAPLAERGLAIVERDPVLGRGELGSYAITSDSTAETFLTAVKDSTHADLAALTQHPAGREVAGYAGKLGVPLARATPFLEATGAQLAAIVTGKGGVVATRSEVVDARQTADGCWSARVRNLVTGQERSMRTRSLVIATGGHQSSEELRAEQVAGAALGDLAGDRLMPGDDFLRIGGLDQLRARVAGKRAPRIAIVGGSTSALAAACLLLKAAPALPLGMGALTLYHRRPLRPFYPSADAAHADGFTDFGPQDICPLSGFVYRLGGFRLEARELVLRMLGIGGRAPDPRMALRQIGEVDEATIRAELAQADVVIGALGYRPRALPLYDAAGTRIALAADALGRPRLVDQQCRVLDADGKVVAGVYGIGLASGHVPEGKLGGEASFSGKANGLWLWQNDIGQMIVEQLLQPGARAVA
;
A
#
# COMPACT_ATOMS: atom_id res chain seq x y z
N MET A 1 55.08 8.31 20.79
CA MET A 1 54.64 7.47 19.66
C MET A 1 53.59 8.19 18.79
N LEU A 2 52.38 8.52 19.31
CA LEU A 2 51.34 9.20 18.52
C LEU A 2 51.78 10.55 17.92
N GLY A 3 52.52 11.37 18.67
CA GLY A 3 53.04 12.65 18.17
C GLY A 3 54.08 12.51 17.04
N LEU A 4 54.90 11.45 17.07
CA LEU A 4 55.86 11.16 16.01
C LEU A 4 55.16 10.67 14.73
N LEU A 5 54.13 9.82 14.89
CA LEU A 5 53.28 9.40 13.77
C LEU A 5 52.52 10.58 13.15
N ALA A 6 52.04 11.52 13.98
CA ALA A 6 51.39 12.73 13.49
C ALA A 6 52.36 13.64 12.72
N ALA A 7 53.59 13.82 13.21
CA ALA A 7 54.61 14.62 12.54
C ALA A 7 55.00 14.02 11.18
N GLU A 8 55.23 12.71 11.11
CA GLU A 8 55.52 12.02 9.84
C GLU A 8 54.38 12.18 8.82
N ARG A 9 53.12 12.06 9.27
CA ARG A 9 51.96 12.28 8.39
C ARG A 9 51.81 13.71 7.91
N LEU A 10 52.22 14.69 8.71
CA LEU A 10 52.21 16.10 8.32
C LEU A 10 53.22 16.37 7.20
N GLU A 11 54.37 15.71 7.20
CA GLU A 11 55.37 15.83 6.13
C GLU A 11 54.85 15.34 4.78
N ALA A 12 54.02 14.28 4.79
CA ALA A 12 53.42 13.72 3.58
C ALA A 12 52.11 14.44 3.13
N LEU A 13 51.57 15.35 3.94
CA LEU A 13 50.21 15.89 3.76
C LEU A 13 50.03 16.59 2.40
N ASP A 14 51.00 17.39 1.97
CA ASP A 14 50.91 18.13 0.71
C ASP A 14 50.91 17.17 -0.50
N ALA A 15 51.74 16.13 -0.46
CA ALA A 15 51.78 15.11 -1.50
C ALA A 15 50.46 14.31 -1.57
N VAL A 16 49.91 13.95 -0.40
CA VAL A 16 48.62 13.27 -0.28
C VAL A 16 47.47 14.14 -0.80
N ALA A 17 47.42 15.42 -0.43
CA ALA A 17 46.40 16.34 -0.90
C ALA A 17 46.47 16.53 -2.43
N ALA A 18 47.67 16.73 -2.98
CA ALA A 18 47.88 16.85 -4.42
C ALA A 18 47.48 15.56 -5.17
N HIS A 19 47.78 14.39 -4.60
CA HIS A 19 47.38 13.12 -5.17
C HIS A 19 45.87 12.94 -5.20
N ARG A 20 45.18 13.19 -4.09
CA ARG A 20 43.72 13.10 -3.99
C ARG A 20 43.01 14.09 -4.93
N MET A 21 43.60 15.27 -5.17
CA MET A 21 43.09 16.21 -6.17
C MET A 21 43.27 15.72 -7.62
N ARG A 22 44.33 14.97 -7.92
CA ARG A 22 44.44 14.28 -9.23
C ARG A 22 43.32 13.26 -9.39
N LEU A 23 43.06 12.45 -8.36
CA LEU A 23 41.97 11.47 -8.38
C LEU A 23 40.59 12.13 -8.56
N ASP A 24 40.33 13.26 -7.90
CA ASP A 24 39.11 14.08 -8.13
C ASP A 24 38.99 14.54 -9.59
N GLY A 25 40.09 14.98 -10.20
CA GLY A 25 40.16 15.32 -11.62
C GLY A 25 39.74 14.14 -12.51
N VAL A 26 40.24 12.94 -12.22
CA VAL A 26 39.87 11.71 -12.95
C VAL A 26 38.39 11.38 -12.76
N TYR A 27 37.87 11.44 -11.52
CA TYR A 27 36.44 11.25 -11.25
C TYR A 27 35.57 12.20 -12.09
N ARG A 28 35.89 13.50 -12.07
CA ARG A 28 35.14 14.52 -12.80
C ARG A 28 35.23 14.35 -14.31
N ALA A 29 36.39 13.94 -14.83
CA ALA A 29 36.56 13.67 -16.25
C ALA A 29 35.76 12.43 -16.70
N ARG A 30 35.87 11.32 -15.97
CA ARG A 30 35.22 10.04 -16.32
C ARG A 30 33.70 10.07 -16.12
N LEU A 31 33.23 10.73 -15.07
CA LEU A 31 31.80 10.84 -14.79
C LEU A 31 31.16 12.10 -15.38
N GLY A 32 31.91 13.06 -15.91
CA GLY A 32 31.39 14.39 -16.28
C GLY A 32 30.24 14.34 -17.30
N ALA A 33 30.43 13.61 -18.41
CA ALA A 33 29.39 13.46 -19.43
C ALA A 33 28.16 12.72 -18.88
N PHE A 34 28.38 11.61 -18.16
CA PHE A 34 27.32 10.84 -17.51
C PHE A 34 26.55 11.69 -16.49
N ALA A 35 27.26 12.46 -15.67
CA ALA A 35 26.70 13.34 -14.66
C ALA A 35 25.84 14.44 -15.28
N ALA A 36 26.34 15.09 -16.34
CA ALA A 36 25.59 16.12 -17.06
C ALA A 36 24.31 15.55 -17.71
N GLU A 37 24.39 14.38 -18.34
CA GLU A 37 23.23 13.75 -19.00
C GLU A 37 22.17 13.28 -18.01
N ASN A 38 22.61 12.73 -16.87
CA ASN A 38 21.72 12.09 -15.90
C ASN A 38 21.35 12.99 -14.72
N GLY A 39 21.97 14.17 -14.57
CA GLY A 39 21.66 15.18 -13.55
C GLY A 39 22.32 14.91 -12.20
N PHE A 40 23.55 14.41 -12.20
CA PHE A 40 24.36 14.26 -10.98
C PHE A 40 25.13 15.56 -10.73
N ASP A 41 25.27 15.93 -9.47
CA ASP A 41 26.07 17.09 -9.08
C ASP A 41 27.30 16.66 -8.28
N PHE A 42 28.42 17.33 -8.52
CA PHE A 42 29.62 17.21 -7.69
C PHE A 42 29.65 18.34 -6.66
N GLN A 43 30.24 18.06 -5.49
CA GLN A 43 30.52 19.14 -4.54
C GLN A 43 31.47 20.18 -5.16
N HIS A 44 31.12 21.46 -5.02
CA HIS A 44 32.00 22.57 -5.39
C HIS A 44 33.07 22.74 -4.31
N LEU A 45 34.33 22.54 -4.69
CA LEU A 45 35.48 22.70 -3.80
C LEU A 45 35.87 24.19 -3.72
N ARG A 46 36.24 24.64 -2.52
CA ARG A 46 36.78 25.99 -2.26
C ARG A 46 38.10 25.87 -1.49
N GLY A 47 38.98 26.86 -1.66
CA GLY A 47 40.29 26.92 -1.01
C GLY A 47 41.45 26.55 -1.94
N SER A 48 42.67 26.76 -1.47
CA SER A 48 43.89 26.56 -2.25
C SER A 48 44.46 25.13 -2.16
N ARG A 49 44.09 24.38 -1.11
CA ARG A 49 44.59 23.02 -0.83
C ARG A 49 43.47 22.09 -0.33
N PRO A 50 42.51 21.70 -1.19
CA PRO A 50 41.49 20.72 -0.79
C PRO A 50 42.13 19.34 -0.57
N ALA A 51 41.76 18.67 0.52
CA ALA A 51 42.18 17.31 0.83
C ALA A 51 40.95 16.43 1.04
N LEU A 52 40.44 15.84 -0.04
CA LEU A 52 39.21 15.05 -0.03
C LEU A 52 39.40 13.74 0.71
N GLN A 53 38.52 13.42 1.66
CA GLN A 53 38.46 12.08 2.29
C GLN A 53 37.64 11.08 1.48
N PHE A 54 36.78 11.60 0.61
CA PHE A 54 35.91 10.86 -0.29
C PHE A 54 35.46 11.81 -1.39
N GLN A 55 35.04 11.25 -2.52
CA GLN A 55 34.44 12.04 -3.59
C GLN A 55 32.92 12.08 -3.40
N SER A 56 32.39 13.27 -3.14
CA SER A 56 30.95 13.45 -2.91
C SER A 56 30.23 13.70 -4.22
N VAL A 57 29.28 12.82 -4.53
CA VAL A 57 28.33 12.98 -5.63
C VAL A 57 26.91 13.05 -5.09
N LEU A 58 26.11 13.93 -5.67
CA LEU A 58 24.70 14.05 -5.37
C LEU A 58 23.92 13.36 -6.48
N LEU A 59 23.23 12.27 -6.13
CA LEU A 59 22.40 11.56 -7.08
C LEU A 59 21.27 12.48 -7.58
N PRO A 60 20.82 12.37 -8.83
CA PRO A 60 19.68 13.14 -9.33
C PRO A 60 18.45 12.86 -8.47
N ARG A 61 17.51 13.80 -8.37
CA ARG A 61 16.35 13.61 -7.47
C ARG A 61 15.49 12.38 -7.78
N ALA A 62 15.44 11.93 -9.03
CA ALA A 62 14.79 10.68 -9.41
C ALA A 62 15.45 9.42 -8.78
N PHE A 63 16.68 9.54 -8.26
CA PHE A 63 17.47 8.47 -7.66
C PHE A 63 17.47 8.46 -6.13
N ALA A 64 16.75 9.37 -5.46
CA ALA A 64 16.71 9.44 -4.00
C ALA A 64 16.31 8.10 -3.33
N GLY A 65 15.44 7.31 -3.97
CA GLY A 65 15.07 5.97 -3.47
C GLY A 65 16.08 4.85 -3.77
N HIS A 66 17.05 5.09 -4.65
CA HIS A 66 17.89 4.07 -5.26
C HIS A 66 19.32 4.02 -4.69
N ARG A 67 19.71 5.00 -3.85
CA ARG A 67 21.06 5.08 -3.27
C ARG A 67 21.51 3.76 -2.65
N ARG A 68 20.68 3.16 -1.79
CA ARG A 68 21.06 1.93 -1.07
C ARG A 68 21.33 0.78 -2.04
N ALA A 69 20.51 0.64 -3.09
CA ALA A 69 20.72 -0.37 -4.12
C ALA A 69 22.04 -0.14 -4.87
N ILE A 70 22.34 1.12 -5.22
CA ILE A 70 23.62 1.49 -5.85
C ILE A 70 24.79 1.12 -4.93
N MET A 71 24.72 1.46 -3.64
CA MET A 71 25.76 1.14 -2.66
C MET A 71 25.97 -0.37 -2.53
N THR A 72 24.90 -1.17 -2.46
CA THR A 72 24.96 -2.63 -2.41
C THR A 72 25.61 -3.24 -3.66
N LEU A 73 25.32 -2.68 -4.84
CA LEU A 73 25.94 -3.14 -6.09
C LEU A 73 27.45 -2.81 -6.14
N LEU A 74 27.85 -1.61 -5.68
CA LEU A 74 29.26 -1.26 -5.54
C LEU A 74 29.98 -2.18 -4.55
N GLU A 75 29.36 -2.46 -3.40
CA GLU A 75 29.89 -3.36 -2.39
C GLU A 75 30.11 -4.78 -2.93
N ALA A 76 29.17 -5.29 -3.74
CA ALA A 76 29.30 -6.59 -4.40
C ALA A 76 30.49 -6.66 -5.38
N GLU A 77 30.93 -5.52 -5.93
CA GLU A 77 32.13 -5.40 -6.77
C GLU A 77 33.40 -5.09 -5.95
N GLY A 78 33.31 -5.14 -4.62
CA GLY A 78 34.41 -4.86 -3.69
C GLY A 78 34.74 -3.37 -3.54
N ILE A 79 33.80 -2.48 -3.90
CA ILE A 79 33.98 -1.03 -3.87
C ILE A 79 33.25 -0.45 -2.65
N GLY A 80 34.01 0.05 -1.69
CA GLY A 80 33.45 0.75 -0.54
C GLY A 80 32.80 2.08 -0.94
N SER A 81 31.56 2.29 -0.54
CA SER A 81 30.84 3.56 -0.73
C SER A 81 30.15 3.98 0.57
N GLY A 82 29.97 5.29 0.74
CA GLY A 82 29.43 5.89 1.96
C GLY A 82 28.24 6.81 1.71
N GLN A 83 27.61 7.22 2.80
CA GLN A 83 26.56 8.24 2.83
C GLN A 83 26.86 9.21 3.99
N TYR A 84 28.06 9.81 3.97
CA TYR A 84 28.49 10.68 5.07
C TYR A 84 27.46 11.78 5.31
N PHE A 85 27.20 12.08 6.60
CA PHE A 85 26.20 13.03 7.06
C PHE A 85 24.72 12.63 6.80
N SER A 86 24.47 11.36 6.46
CA SER A 86 23.14 10.75 6.41
C SER A 86 23.07 9.56 7.39
N PRO A 87 22.07 9.45 8.28
CA PRO A 87 20.99 10.42 8.52
C PRO A 87 21.52 11.78 9.03
N HIS A 88 20.81 12.87 8.73
CA HIS A 88 21.22 14.18 9.22
C HIS A 88 21.06 14.30 10.73
N LEU A 89 21.62 15.35 11.34
CA LEU A 89 21.67 15.49 12.80
C LEU A 89 20.28 15.36 13.48
N GLY A 90 19.25 15.96 12.90
CA GLY A 90 17.87 15.90 13.42
C GLY A 90 17.22 14.52 13.32
N GLU A 91 17.71 13.64 12.44
CA GLU A 91 17.24 12.27 12.31
C GLU A 91 17.93 11.30 13.27
N GLN A 92 19.03 11.71 13.91
CA GLN A 92 19.75 10.87 14.87
C GLN A 92 18.85 10.57 16.08
N PRO A 93 18.85 9.33 16.62
CA PRO A 93 17.90 8.89 17.64
C PRO A 93 17.80 9.82 18.86
N TRP A 94 18.94 10.34 19.33
CA TRP A 94 18.98 11.24 20.48
C TRP A 94 18.31 12.59 20.20
N PHE A 95 18.63 13.22 19.06
CA PHE A 95 18.07 14.52 18.70
C PHE A 95 16.58 14.42 18.36
N ARG A 96 16.16 13.33 17.71
CA ARG A 96 14.74 13.05 17.47
C ARG A 96 13.95 12.92 18.77
N ALA A 97 14.57 12.40 19.84
CA ALA A 97 13.92 12.21 21.13
C ALA A 97 13.94 13.45 22.04
N GLN A 98 14.95 14.31 21.90
CA GLN A 98 15.26 15.38 22.87
C GLN A 98 15.14 16.79 22.29
N SER A 99 14.85 16.95 20.99
CA SER A 99 14.86 18.25 20.32
C SER A 99 13.64 18.43 19.43
N MET A 100 13.19 19.68 19.30
CA MET A 100 12.24 20.07 18.27
C MET A 100 13.03 20.42 17.00
N SER A 101 12.79 19.70 15.92
CA SER A 101 13.31 20.04 14.59
C SER A 101 12.17 20.56 13.74
N GLU A 102 12.31 21.76 13.21
CA GLU A 102 11.47 22.22 12.10
C GLU A 102 11.81 21.41 10.84
N PRO A 103 10.92 21.38 9.83
CA PRO A 103 11.22 20.74 8.55
C PRO A 103 12.48 21.32 7.91
N LEU A 104 13.39 20.46 7.47
CA LEU A 104 14.65 20.86 6.82
C LEU A 104 14.66 20.38 5.37
N PRO A 105 13.78 20.91 4.50
CA PRO A 105 13.51 20.32 3.18
C PRO A 105 14.75 20.23 2.29
N VAL A 106 15.69 21.18 2.40
CA VAL A 106 16.96 21.14 1.67
C VAL A 106 17.88 20.06 2.22
N THR A 107 17.99 19.95 3.54
CA THR A 107 18.81 18.92 4.20
C THR A 107 18.26 17.53 3.89
N GLU A 108 16.96 17.32 4.06
CA GLU A 108 16.24 16.09 3.78
C GLU A 108 16.44 15.64 2.32
N ASP A 109 16.36 16.57 1.37
CA ASP A 109 16.61 16.29 -0.04
C ASP A 109 18.07 15.89 -0.32
N ILE A 110 19.05 16.54 0.32
CA ILE A 110 20.47 16.21 0.15
C ILE A 110 20.78 14.86 0.78
N VAL A 111 20.35 14.61 2.02
CA VAL A 111 20.66 13.34 2.70
C VAL A 111 19.93 12.15 2.12
N ALA A 112 18.86 12.34 1.35
CA ALA A 112 18.25 11.26 0.58
C ALA A 112 19.09 10.87 -0.65
N ARG A 113 20.01 11.72 -1.10
CA ARG A 113 20.67 11.60 -2.41
C ARG A 113 22.19 11.58 -2.38
N ILE A 114 22.82 12.00 -1.28
CA ILE A 114 24.28 12.05 -1.19
C ILE A 114 24.88 10.65 -1.23
N LEU A 115 25.90 10.46 -2.07
CA LEU A 115 26.71 9.25 -2.17
C LEU A 115 28.18 9.65 -2.12
N SER A 116 28.97 8.93 -1.33
CA SER A 116 30.40 9.17 -1.15
C SER A 116 31.19 8.04 -1.77
N LEU A 117 31.93 8.34 -2.85
CA LEU A 117 32.82 7.42 -3.55
C LEU A 117 34.20 7.40 -2.87
N PRO A 118 34.94 6.28 -2.94
CA PRO A 118 36.19 6.11 -2.21
C PRO A 118 37.29 7.03 -2.73
N VAL A 119 38.07 7.57 -1.80
CA VAL A 119 39.35 8.26 -2.08
C VAL A 119 40.31 7.83 -0.97
N THR A 120 41.38 7.12 -1.33
CA THR A 120 42.40 6.67 -0.36
C THR A 120 43.79 7.11 -0.82
N ASP A 121 44.77 7.11 0.09
CA ASP A 121 46.15 7.53 -0.23
C ASP A 121 46.86 6.62 -1.23
N GLY A 122 46.40 5.37 -1.34
CA GLY A 122 46.97 4.36 -2.24
C GLY A 122 46.15 4.10 -3.50
N MET A 123 45.03 4.80 -3.71
CA MET A 123 44.21 4.63 -4.91
C MET A 123 44.94 5.15 -6.15
N THR A 124 44.97 4.34 -7.20
CA THR A 124 45.48 4.75 -8.51
C THR A 124 44.37 5.37 -9.36
N GLU A 125 44.74 5.99 -10.49
CA GLU A 125 43.76 6.47 -11.46
C GLU A 125 42.93 5.32 -12.05
N ALA A 126 43.53 4.16 -12.26
CA ALA A 126 42.83 2.95 -12.72
C ALA A 126 41.77 2.47 -11.72
N ASP A 127 42.02 2.61 -10.42
CA ASP A 127 41.01 2.32 -9.39
C ASP A 127 39.82 3.28 -9.49
N VAL A 128 40.08 4.57 -9.76
CA VAL A 128 39.02 5.56 -10.00
C VAL A 128 38.20 5.19 -11.23
N GLU A 129 38.83 4.76 -12.32
CA GLU A 129 38.15 4.33 -13.54
C GLU A 129 37.23 3.15 -13.27
N ARG A 130 37.71 2.12 -12.55
CA ARG A 130 36.92 0.98 -12.10
C ARG A 130 35.71 1.41 -11.28
N VAL A 131 35.90 2.36 -10.34
CA VAL A 131 34.78 2.88 -9.53
C VAL A 131 33.76 3.60 -10.39
N CYS A 132 34.20 4.40 -11.37
CA CYS A 132 33.31 5.13 -12.27
C CYS A 132 32.47 4.16 -13.13
N GLU A 133 33.10 3.14 -13.70
CA GLU A 133 32.43 2.11 -14.49
C GLU A 133 31.41 1.32 -13.65
N ALA A 134 31.81 0.89 -12.45
CA ALA A 134 30.92 0.21 -11.51
C ALA A 134 29.74 1.09 -11.09
N LEU A 135 29.95 2.40 -10.86
CA LEU A 135 28.87 3.33 -10.52
C LEU A 135 27.88 3.47 -11.68
N ILE A 136 28.36 3.65 -12.90
CA ILE A 136 27.51 3.76 -14.09
C ILE A 136 26.68 2.48 -14.25
N HIS A 137 27.32 1.31 -14.13
CA HIS A 137 26.66 0.01 -14.18
C HIS A 137 25.65 -0.20 -13.04
N ALA A 138 26.00 0.21 -11.82
CA ALA A 138 25.12 0.14 -10.66
C ALA A 138 23.89 1.04 -10.84
N CYS A 139 24.06 2.26 -11.36
CA CYS A 139 22.96 3.16 -11.69
C CYS A 139 22.06 2.54 -12.76
N ALA A 140 22.64 2.01 -13.84
CA ALA A 140 21.94 1.28 -14.90
C ALA A 140 21.05 0.16 -14.35
N ARG A 141 21.61 -0.72 -13.51
CA ARG A 141 20.90 -1.85 -12.88
C ARG A 141 19.90 -1.42 -11.81
N SER A 142 20.13 -0.27 -11.17
CA SER A 142 19.21 0.32 -10.20
C SER A 142 18.08 1.12 -10.85
N GLY A 143 17.84 0.97 -12.16
CA GLY A 143 16.67 1.55 -12.85
C GLY A 143 16.95 2.81 -13.68
N LEU A 144 18.21 3.24 -13.85
CA LEU A 144 18.55 4.41 -14.67
C LEU A 144 18.15 4.25 -16.14
N HIS A 145 18.23 3.04 -16.70
CA HIS A 145 17.75 2.80 -18.06
C HIS A 145 16.22 2.86 -18.20
N GLY A 146 15.46 2.54 -17.14
CA GLY A 146 14.00 2.66 -17.13
C GLY A 146 13.55 4.12 -17.21
N LEU A 147 14.21 5.00 -16.45
CA LEU A 147 13.94 6.44 -16.47
C LEU A 147 14.40 7.12 -17.77
N GLY A 148 15.48 6.65 -18.40
CA GLY A 148 15.94 7.11 -19.71
C GLY A 148 14.99 6.76 -20.86
N ARG A 149 14.37 5.56 -20.83
CA ARG A 149 13.37 5.11 -21.83
C ARG A 149 12.08 5.92 -21.77
N GLU A 150 11.64 6.29 -20.57
CA GLU A 150 10.41 7.07 -20.36
C GLU A 150 10.59 8.56 -20.73
N ARG A 151 11.79 9.13 -20.57
CA ARG A 151 12.08 10.55 -20.86
C ARG A 151 11.72 10.98 -22.29
N ARG A 152 11.67 10.06 -23.26
CA ARG A 152 11.32 10.36 -24.66
C ARG A 152 9.85 10.11 -25.02
N GLY A 153 9.02 9.62 -24.09
CA GLY A 153 7.60 9.32 -24.34
C GLY A 153 7.33 8.31 -25.46
N SER A 154 8.36 7.66 -25.99
CA SER A 154 8.29 6.77 -27.16
C SER A 154 8.08 5.30 -26.79
N PHE A 155 8.41 4.93 -25.55
CA PHE A 155 8.22 3.57 -25.06
C PHE A 155 6.77 3.36 -24.62
N VAL A 156 6.18 2.25 -25.05
CA VAL A 156 4.82 1.84 -24.67
C VAL A 156 4.93 0.61 -23.78
N HIS A 157 4.59 0.77 -22.51
CA HIS A 157 4.51 -0.32 -21.54
C HIS A 157 3.35 -1.25 -21.88
N GLU A 158 3.53 -2.57 -21.75
CA GLU A 158 2.40 -3.49 -21.91
C GLU A 158 1.34 -3.25 -20.83
N ALA A 159 1.78 -3.03 -19.59
CA ALA A 159 0.90 -2.72 -18.47
C ALA A 159 1.54 -1.70 -17.52
N LEU A 160 0.72 -0.76 -17.04
CA LEU A 160 1.06 0.16 -15.96
C LEU A 160 0.12 -0.07 -14.77
N ILE A 161 0.69 -0.51 -13.65
CA ILE A 161 -0.01 -0.64 -12.38
C ILE A 161 0.08 0.69 -11.63
N VAL A 162 -1.08 1.24 -11.28
CA VAL A 162 -1.23 2.49 -10.54
C VAL A 162 -1.56 2.16 -9.09
N GLY A 163 -0.58 2.31 -8.21
CA GLY A 163 -0.63 1.87 -6.83
C GLY A 163 0.06 0.52 -6.64
N GLY A 164 1.16 0.53 -5.91
CA GLY A 164 1.91 -0.61 -5.42
C GLY A 164 1.69 -0.90 -3.94
N GLY A 165 0.55 -0.51 -3.36
CA GLY A 165 0.08 -0.98 -2.05
C GLY A 165 -0.34 -2.46 -2.07
N PRO A 166 -1.01 -2.97 -1.02
CA PRO A 166 -1.34 -4.40 -0.87
C PRO A 166 -2.03 -5.04 -2.08
N ALA A 167 -2.97 -4.33 -2.72
CA ALA A 167 -3.66 -4.82 -3.92
C ALA A 167 -2.75 -4.85 -5.16
N GLY A 168 -1.93 -3.82 -5.37
CA GLY A 168 -0.97 -3.77 -6.46
C GLY A 168 0.09 -4.87 -6.33
N THR A 169 0.65 -5.05 -5.13
CA THR A 169 1.56 -6.17 -4.86
C THR A 169 0.86 -7.52 -4.91
N ALA A 170 -0.42 -7.61 -4.58
CA ALA A 170 -1.17 -8.85 -4.68
C ALA A 170 -1.29 -9.34 -6.13
N LEU A 171 -1.47 -8.42 -7.09
CA LEU A 171 -1.38 -8.76 -8.52
C LEU A 171 -0.01 -9.33 -8.89
N LEU A 172 1.07 -8.71 -8.41
CA LEU A 172 2.44 -9.20 -8.63
C LEU A 172 2.67 -10.57 -7.96
N THR A 173 2.11 -10.79 -6.77
CA THR A 173 2.14 -12.08 -6.08
C THR A 173 1.40 -13.15 -6.90
N ALA A 174 0.21 -12.84 -7.42
CA ALA A 174 -0.54 -13.75 -8.28
C ALA A 174 0.28 -14.11 -9.53
N ALA A 175 0.86 -13.10 -10.19
CA ALA A 175 1.76 -13.31 -11.33
C ALA A 175 2.99 -14.16 -10.97
N SER A 176 3.55 -13.98 -9.77
CA SER A 176 4.69 -14.77 -9.30
C SER A 176 4.31 -16.23 -9.11
N LYS A 177 3.15 -16.49 -8.48
CA LYS A 177 2.64 -17.86 -8.24
C LYS A 177 2.37 -18.62 -9.53
N SER A 178 1.91 -17.93 -10.57
CA SER A 178 1.65 -18.54 -11.89
C SER A 178 2.88 -18.56 -12.82
N GLY A 179 4.06 -18.09 -12.37
CA GLY A 179 5.26 -17.97 -13.20
C GLY A 179 5.19 -16.87 -14.28
N ALA A 180 4.18 -16.01 -14.24
CA ALA A 180 3.92 -14.93 -15.19
C ALA A 180 4.65 -13.62 -14.90
N LEU A 181 5.20 -13.44 -13.69
CA LEU A 181 5.80 -12.16 -13.28
C LEU A 181 7.00 -11.75 -14.15
N ALA A 182 7.92 -12.68 -14.43
CA ALA A 182 9.06 -12.40 -15.30
C ALA A 182 8.63 -12.13 -16.75
N PRO A 183 7.77 -12.95 -17.39
CA PRO A 183 7.21 -12.64 -18.72
C PRO A 183 6.53 -11.27 -18.81
N LEU A 184 5.75 -10.88 -17.79
CA LEU A 184 5.11 -9.55 -17.75
C LEU A 184 6.15 -8.43 -17.68
N ALA A 185 7.16 -8.59 -16.82
CA ALA A 185 8.24 -7.61 -16.69
C ALA A 185 9.03 -7.44 -17.99
N GLU A 186 9.38 -8.53 -18.66
CA GLU A 186 10.11 -8.54 -19.94
C GLU A 186 9.29 -7.87 -21.07
N ARG A 187 7.96 -7.96 -21.02
CA ARG A 187 7.04 -7.26 -21.95
C ARG A 187 6.87 -5.76 -21.66
N GLY A 188 7.46 -5.25 -20.59
CA GLY A 188 7.41 -3.83 -20.23
C GLY A 188 6.36 -3.49 -19.19
N LEU A 189 6.29 -4.26 -18.09
CA LEU A 189 5.52 -3.90 -16.90
C LEU A 189 6.10 -2.65 -16.23
N ALA A 190 5.23 -1.71 -15.84
CA ALA A 190 5.57 -0.59 -14.98
C ALA A 190 4.66 -0.53 -13.75
N ILE A 191 5.21 -0.06 -12.63
CA ILE A 191 4.49 0.20 -11.39
C ILE A 191 4.80 1.62 -10.94
N VAL A 192 3.76 2.38 -10.60
CA VAL A 192 3.88 3.71 -9.98
C VAL A 192 3.26 3.65 -8.59
N GLU A 193 4.06 3.97 -7.58
CA GLU A 193 3.67 3.96 -6.16
C GLU A 193 4.06 5.29 -5.50
N ARG A 194 3.13 5.87 -4.75
CA ARG A 194 3.30 7.15 -4.07
C ARG A 194 4.20 7.03 -2.84
N ASP A 195 4.21 5.88 -2.19
CA ASP A 195 5.05 5.57 -1.06
C ASP A 195 6.50 5.30 -1.49
N PRO A 196 7.46 5.38 -0.54
CA PRO A 196 8.85 5.02 -0.81
C PRO A 196 9.07 3.53 -1.08
N VAL A 197 8.12 2.67 -0.72
CA VAL A 197 8.22 1.22 -0.78
C VAL A 197 6.91 0.62 -1.30
N LEU A 198 6.99 -0.54 -1.96
CA LEU A 198 5.79 -1.29 -2.32
C LEU A 198 5.27 -2.09 -1.12
N GLY A 199 4.01 -2.49 -1.18
CA GLY A 199 3.34 -3.40 -0.24
C GLY A 199 2.77 -2.74 1.01
N ARG A 200 3.26 -1.55 1.39
CA ARG A 200 2.80 -0.82 2.58
C ARG A 200 1.32 -0.43 2.48
N GLY A 201 1.00 0.48 1.55
CA GLY A 201 -0.31 1.14 1.49
C GLY A 201 -0.77 1.66 2.85
N GLU A 202 -2.07 1.57 3.12
CA GLU A 202 -2.65 2.15 4.34
C GLU A 202 -2.83 1.14 5.49
N LEU A 203 -2.58 -0.17 5.28
CA LEU A 203 -2.95 -1.21 6.26
C LEU A 203 -2.30 -0.97 7.64
N GLY A 204 -1.04 -0.56 7.65
CA GLY A 204 -0.32 -0.31 8.91
C GLY A 204 -0.81 0.90 9.70
N SER A 205 -1.64 1.75 9.10
CA SER A 205 -2.22 2.92 9.76
C SER A 205 -3.46 2.60 10.60
N TYR A 206 -4.01 1.38 10.49
CA TYR A 206 -5.21 0.97 11.22
C TYR A 206 -4.89 0.28 12.54
N ALA A 207 -5.65 0.62 13.58
CA ALA A 207 -5.55 0.08 14.94
C ALA A 207 -6.35 -1.22 15.13
N ILE A 208 -6.58 -1.98 14.06
CA ILE A 208 -7.41 -3.18 14.07
C ILE A 208 -6.65 -4.43 13.65
N THR A 209 -7.27 -5.57 13.93
CA THR A 209 -6.80 -6.89 13.52
C THR A 209 -7.34 -7.23 12.13
N SER A 210 -6.52 -7.90 11.34
CA SER A 210 -6.91 -8.44 10.04
C SER A 210 -8.04 -9.46 10.15
N ASP A 211 -8.89 -9.52 9.14
CA ASP A 211 -9.87 -10.59 8.92
C ASP A 211 -9.27 -11.82 8.22
N SER A 212 -7.97 -11.77 7.92
CA SER A 212 -7.17 -12.86 7.37
C SER A 212 -6.25 -13.45 8.44
N THR A 213 -6.05 -14.77 8.38
CA THR A 213 -5.18 -15.46 9.34
C THR A 213 -3.70 -15.21 9.04
N ALA A 214 -2.83 -15.46 10.01
CA ALA A 214 -1.38 -15.40 9.79
C ALA A 214 -0.94 -16.35 8.67
N GLU A 215 -1.51 -17.54 8.63
CA GLU A 215 -1.27 -18.55 7.60
C GLU A 215 -1.66 -18.02 6.22
N THR A 216 -2.80 -17.33 6.11
CA THR A 216 -3.24 -16.68 4.87
C THR A 216 -2.20 -15.67 4.37
N PHE A 217 -1.65 -14.81 5.24
CA PHE A 217 -0.59 -13.87 4.84
C PHE A 217 0.65 -14.60 4.33
N LEU A 218 1.08 -15.66 5.01
CA LEU A 218 2.29 -16.41 4.66
C LEU A 218 2.16 -17.18 3.34
N THR A 219 0.95 -17.56 2.92
CA THR A 219 0.71 -18.18 1.60
C THR A 219 1.10 -17.29 0.42
N ALA A 220 1.30 -15.98 0.64
CA ALA A 220 1.79 -15.08 -0.40
C ALA A 220 3.20 -15.44 -0.88
N VAL A 221 4.02 -16.05 0.00
CA VAL A 221 5.45 -16.24 -0.26
C VAL A 221 5.96 -17.65 -0.02
N LYS A 222 5.33 -18.42 0.89
CA LYS A 222 5.82 -19.71 1.40
C LYS A 222 6.23 -20.69 0.29
N ASP A 223 5.39 -20.85 -0.73
CA ASP A 223 5.56 -21.84 -1.79
C ASP A 223 5.99 -21.18 -3.12
N SER A 224 6.65 -20.02 -3.03
CA SER A 224 7.15 -19.27 -4.18
C SER A 224 8.27 -20.04 -4.90
N THR A 225 8.22 -20.05 -6.23
CA THR A 225 9.31 -20.56 -7.08
C THR A 225 10.56 -19.67 -7.04
N HIS A 226 10.42 -18.42 -6.59
CA HIS A 226 11.54 -17.52 -6.32
C HIS A 226 12.04 -17.73 -4.89
N ALA A 227 13.30 -18.17 -4.75
CA ALA A 227 13.92 -18.50 -3.46
C ALA A 227 13.91 -17.33 -2.48
N ASP A 228 14.17 -16.10 -2.95
CA ASP A 228 14.20 -14.90 -2.11
C ASP A 228 12.83 -14.54 -1.53
N LEU A 229 11.75 -14.80 -2.28
CA LEU A 229 10.39 -14.68 -1.77
C LEU A 229 10.10 -15.77 -0.74
N ALA A 230 10.40 -17.03 -1.05
CA ALA A 230 10.17 -18.13 -0.10
C ALA A 230 10.92 -17.94 1.23
N ALA A 231 12.13 -17.38 1.18
CA ALA A 231 12.94 -17.04 2.35
C ALA A 231 12.28 -16.01 3.29
N LEU A 232 11.30 -15.23 2.82
CA LEU A 232 10.57 -14.27 3.66
C LEU A 232 9.78 -14.94 4.79
N THR A 233 9.47 -16.23 4.69
CA THR A 233 8.90 -16.99 5.82
C THR A 233 9.82 -17.05 7.03
N GLN A 234 11.14 -16.99 6.81
CA GLN A 234 12.17 -17.00 7.85
C GLN A 234 12.71 -15.61 8.19
N HIS A 235 12.36 -14.59 7.40
CA HIS A 235 12.67 -13.20 7.69
C HIS A 235 12.02 -12.77 9.03
N PRO A 236 12.64 -11.86 9.83
CA PRO A 236 12.06 -11.42 11.11
C PRO A 236 10.59 -10.99 11.01
N ALA A 237 10.23 -10.25 9.96
CA ALA A 237 8.84 -9.84 9.72
C ALA A 237 7.90 -11.03 9.39
N GLY A 238 8.38 -12.07 8.69
CA GLY A 238 7.61 -13.29 8.44
C GLY A 238 7.42 -14.13 9.69
N ARG A 239 8.46 -14.25 10.53
CA ARG A 239 8.40 -14.91 11.84
C ARG A 239 7.45 -14.19 12.80
N GLU A 240 7.42 -12.86 12.74
CA GLU A 240 6.49 -12.05 13.50
C GLU A 240 5.04 -12.37 13.12
N VAL A 241 4.72 -12.40 11.82
CA VAL A 241 3.39 -12.81 11.34
C VAL A 241 3.09 -14.26 11.76
N ALA A 242 4.05 -15.18 11.62
CA ALA A 242 3.91 -16.58 12.04
C ALA A 242 3.60 -16.73 13.55
N GLY A 243 4.08 -15.80 14.39
CA GLY A 243 3.75 -15.75 15.83
C GLY A 243 2.27 -15.48 16.15
N TYR A 244 1.46 -15.18 15.14
CA TYR A 244 0.00 -15.05 15.24
C TYR A 244 -0.77 -16.27 14.68
N ALA A 245 -0.08 -17.36 14.31
CA ALA A 245 -0.73 -18.59 13.91
C ALA A 245 -1.72 -19.08 14.97
N GLY A 246 -2.91 -19.50 14.53
CA GLY A 246 -4.02 -19.89 15.40
C GLY A 246 -4.68 -18.78 16.25
N LYS A 247 -4.23 -17.52 16.14
CA LYS A 247 -4.88 -16.38 16.81
C LYS A 247 -6.02 -15.80 15.97
N LEU A 248 -6.81 -14.90 16.56
CA LEU A 248 -7.93 -14.20 15.91
C LEU A 248 -7.50 -13.12 14.90
N GLY A 249 -6.47 -13.42 14.10
CA GLY A 249 -5.91 -12.55 13.08
C GLY A 249 -4.61 -11.86 13.51
N VAL A 250 -4.03 -11.11 12.57
CA VAL A 250 -2.77 -10.36 12.74
C VAL A 250 -3.11 -8.88 12.87
N PRO A 251 -2.64 -8.16 13.90
CA PRO A 251 -2.74 -6.70 13.95
C PRO A 251 -2.13 -6.09 12.69
N LEU A 252 -2.86 -5.24 11.97
CA LEU A 252 -2.44 -4.78 10.64
C LEU A 252 -1.11 -4.00 10.68
N ALA A 253 -0.88 -3.22 11.75
CA ALA A 253 0.39 -2.56 12.02
C ALA A 253 1.59 -3.53 12.10
N ARG A 254 1.37 -4.76 12.59
CA ARG A 254 2.40 -5.79 12.75
C ARG A 254 2.58 -6.63 11.48
N ALA A 255 1.58 -6.69 10.60
CA ALA A 255 1.70 -7.34 9.29
C ALA A 255 2.43 -6.48 8.26
N THR A 256 2.49 -5.16 8.46
CA THR A 256 3.01 -4.19 7.48
C THR A 256 4.48 -4.43 7.10
N PRO A 257 5.42 -4.68 8.04
CA PRO A 257 6.81 -4.98 7.67
C PRO A 257 6.96 -6.21 6.76
N PHE A 258 6.08 -7.21 6.90
CA PHE A 258 6.08 -8.39 6.04
C PHE A 258 5.59 -8.06 4.62
N LEU A 259 4.56 -7.22 4.51
CA LEU A 259 4.06 -6.75 3.21
C LEU A 259 5.10 -5.88 2.48
N GLU A 260 5.81 -5.01 3.21
CA GLU A 260 6.93 -4.21 2.65
C GLU A 260 8.07 -5.11 2.15
N ALA A 261 8.48 -6.09 2.95
CA ALA A 261 9.53 -7.03 2.55
C ALA A 261 9.13 -7.82 1.30
N THR A 262 7.87 -8.27 1.24
CA THR A 262 7.30 -8.93 0.05
C THR A 262 7.30 -8.00 -1.15
N GLY A 263 6.84 -6.76 -0.98
CA GLY A 263 6.83 -5.74 -2.03
C GLY A 263 8.23 -5.42 -2.57
N ALA A 264 9.24 -5.36 -1.70
CA ALA A 264 10.63 -5.13 -2.09
C ALA A 264 11.19 -6.27 -2.95
N GLN A 265 10.90 -7.54 -2.59
CA GLN A 265 11.33 -8.69 -3.40
C GLN A 265 10.61 -8.75 -4.75
N LEU A 266 9.31 -8.46 -4.78
CA LEU A 266 8.55 -8.37 -6.04
C LEU A 266 9.10 -7.25 -6.94
N ALA A 267 9.41 -6.09 -6.37
CA ALA A 267 10.03 -4.98 -7.10
C ALA A 267 11.37 -5.41 -7.70
N ALA A 268 12.23 -6.08 -6.92
CA ALA A 268 13.53 -6.55 -7.37
C ALA A 268 13.42 -7.53 -8.56
N ILE A 269 12.43 -8.44 -8.53
CA ILE A 269 12.15 -9.36 -9.64
C ILE A 269 11.73 -8.58 -10.89
N VAL A 270 10.79 -7.63 -10.76
CA VAL A 270 10.31 -6.82 -11.88
C VAL A 270 11.45 -6.01 -12.50
N THR A 271 12.23 -5.29 -11.69
CA THR A 271 13.34 -4.46 -12.19
C THR A 271 14.47 -5.31 -12.78
N GLY A 272 14.76 -6.46 -12.17
CA GLY A 272 15.77 -7.41 -12.66
C GLY A 272 15.42 -8.01 -14.03
N LYS A 273 14.15 -7.91 -14.44
CA LYS A 273 13.62 -8.38 -15.73
C LYS A 273 13.30 -7.24 -16.71
N GLY A 274 13.75 -6.02 -16.40
CA GLY A 274 13.60 -4.86 -17.28
C GLY A 274 12.28 -4.08 -17.14
N GLY A 275 11.43 -4.46 -16.18
CA GLY A 275 10.27 -3.67 -15.80
C GLY A 275 10.66 -2.42 -15.00
N VAL A 276 9.71 -1.50 -14.82
CA VAL A 276 9.92 -0.23 -14.12
C VAL A 276 9.16 -0.20 -12.80
N VAL A 277 9.81 0.29 -11.75
CA VAL A 277 9.18 0.61 -10.46
C VAL A 277 9.51 2.06 -10.11
N ALA A 278 8.50 2.92 -10.11
CA ALA A 278 8.61 4.33 -9.78
C ALA A 278 7.93 4.61 -8.43
N THR A 279 8.71 4.57 -7.35
CA THR A 279 8.25 4.95 -6.01
C THR A 279 8.26 6.47 -5.82
N ARG A 280 7.65 6.95 -4.73
CA ARG A 280 7.49 8.40 -4.45
C ARG A 280 6.90 9.15 -5.64
N SER A 281 6.03 8.50 -6.40
CA SER A 281 5.46 9.00 -7.63
C SER A 281 3.98 8.65 -7.69
N GLU A 282 3.14 9.57 -8.17
CA GLU A 282 1.71 9.35 -8.32
C GLU A 282 1.31 9.48 -9.79
N VAL A 283 0.30 8.70 -10.20
CA VAL A 283 -0.38 8.96 -11.48
C VAL A 283 -1.52 9.91 -11.19
N VAL A 284 -1.48 11.09 -11.81
CA VAL A 284 -2.46 12.17 -11.61
C VAL A 284 -3.73 11.89 -12.42
N ASP A 285 -3.54 11.47 -13.67
CA ASP A 285 -4.59 11.09 -14.61
C ASP A 285 -4.02 10.22 -15.75
N ALA A 286 -4.89 9.62 -16.55
CA ALA A 286 -4.52 9.00 -17.80
C ALA A 286 -5.49 9.39 -18.93
N ARG A 287 -4.93 9.58 -20.13
CA ARG A 287 -5.69 9.94 -21.33
C ARG A 287 -5.50 8.89 -22.42
N GLN A 288 -6.59 8.48 -23.07
CA GLN A 288 -6.52 7.61 -24.23
C GLN A 288 -5.88 8.37 -25.41
N THR A 289 -4.96 7.73 -26.12
CA THR A 289 -4.30 8.30 -27.30
C THR A 289 -4.96 7.79 -28.58
N ALA A 290 -4.74 8.49 -29.70
CA ALA A 290 -5.36 8.16 -30.99
C ALA A 290 -5.02 6.76 -31.52
N ASP A 291 -3.89 6.20 -31.08
CA ASP A 291 -3.46 4.83 -31.41
C ASP A 291 -4.00 3.76 -30.42
N GLY A 292 -4.97 4.12 -29.58
CA GLY A 292 -5.66 3.21 -28.67
C GLY A 292 -4.88 2.86 -27.40
N CYS A 293 -3.69 3.43 -27.19
CA CYS A 293 -2.95 3.33 -25.93
C CYS A 293 -3.47 4.35 -24.89
N TRP A 294 -2.92 4.28 -23.69
CA TRP A 294 -3.10 5.25 -22.62
C TRP A 294 -1.81 6.04 -22.39
N SER A 295 -1.94 7.33 -22.11
CA SER A 295 -0.87 8.22 -21.70
C SER A 295 -1.14 8.68 -20.27
N ALA A 296 -0.42 8.10 -19.31
CA ALA A 296 -0.55 8.41 -17.89
C ALA A 296 0.39 9.56 -17.50
N ARG A 297 -0.15 10.58 -16.84
CA ARG A 297 0.65 11.69 -16.30
C ARG A 297 1.14 11.35 -14.90
N VAL A 298 2.45 11.17 -14.78
CA VAL A 298 3.12 10.72 -13.56
C VAL A 298 3.89 11.86 -12.94
N ARG A 299 3.58 12.19 -11.69
CA ARG A 299 4.26 13.22 -10.91
C ARG A 299 5.17 12.57 -9.88
N ASN A 300 6.42 13.00 -9.83
CA ASN A 300 7.30 12.68 -8.73
C ASN A 300 7.00 13.58 -7.52
N LEU A 301 6.71 12.99 -6.37
CA LEU A 301 6.28 13.70 -5.16
C LEU A 301 7.43 14.40 -4.42
N VAL A 302 8.69 14.03 -4.71
CA VAL A 302 9.87 14.67 -4.12
C VAL A 302 10.28 15.89 -4.94
N THR A 303 10.17 15.82 -6.27
CA THR A 303 10.68 16.86 -7.17
C THR A 303 9.60 17.77 -7.73
N GLY A 304 8.34 17.32 -7.73
CA GLY A 304 7.25 17.96 -8.47
C GLY A 304 7.32 17.74 -9.99
N GLN A 305 8.35 17.08 -10.51
CA GLN A 305 8.48 16.85 -11.96
C GLN A 305 7.39 15.92 -12.46
N GLU A 306 6.76 16.30 -13.56
CA GLU A 306 5.79 15.47 -14.27
C GLU A 306 6.42 14.84 -15.52
N ARG A 307 6.01 13.61 -15.82
CA ARG A 307 6.36 12.89 -17.04
C ARG A 307 5.16 12.12 -17.58
N SER A 308 5.18 11.79 -18.87
CA SER A 308 4.16 10.93 -19.47
C SER A 308 4.68 9.50 -19.60
N MET A 309 3.90 8.53 -19.14
CA MET A 309 4.14 7.10 -19.33
C MET A 309 3.05 6.53 -20.24
N ARG A 310 3.44 6.01 -21.40
CA ARG A 310 2.50 5.40 -22.34
C ARG A 310 2.34 3.91 -22.06
N THR A 311 1.12 3.40 -22.13
CA THR A 311 0.84 1.99 -21.86
C THR A 311 -0.32 1.47 -22.68
N ARG A 312 -0.36 0.15 -22.93
CA ARG A 312 -1.54 -0.50 -23.53
C ARG A 312 -2.63 -0.77 -22.51
N SER A 313 -2.23 -1.15 -21.29
CA SER A 313 -3.17 -1.51 -20.23
C SER A 313 -2.88 -0.75 -18.93
N LEU A 314 -3.94 -0.25 -18.29
CA LEU A 314 -3.88 0.34 -16.95
C LEU A 314 -4.47 -0.63 -15.93
N VAL A 315 -3.82 -0.78 -14.78
CA VAL A 315 -4.40 -1.45 -13.62
C VAL A 315 -4.50 -0.47 -12.47
N ILE A 316 -5.72 -0.12 -12.07
CA ILE A 316 -6.02 0.79 -10.96
C ILE A 316 -6.04 -0.02 -9.66
N ALA A 317 -5.02 0.18 -8.82
CA ALA A 317 -4.82 -0.46 -7.52
C ALA A 317 -4.60 0.58 -6.41
N THR A 318 -5.29 1.72 -6.52
CA THR A 318 -5.13 2.94 -5.70
C THR A 318 -5.83 2.89 -4.33
N GLY A 319 -6.45 1.75 -3.99
CA GLY A 319 -7.13 1.56 -2.71
C GLY A 319 -8.48 2.29 -2.62
N GLY A 320 -8.95 2.45 -1.39
CA GLY A 320 -10.25 3.05 -1.10
C GLY A 320 -10.17 4.30 -0.22
N HIS A 321 -11.28 5.03 -0.14
CA HIS A 321 -11.48 6.16 0.76
C HIS A 321 -12.92 6.22 1.26
N GLN A 322 -13.13 6.96 2.34
CA GLN A 322 -14.45 7.31 2.82
C GLN A 322 -14.61 8.83 2.70
N SER A 323 -15.54 9.30 1.86
CA SER A 323 -15.83 10.73 1.74
C SER A 323 -16.73 11.18 2.90
N SER A 324 -16.36 12.29 3.54
CA SER A 324 -17.19 12.89 4.60
C SER A 324 -18.53 13.40 4.08
N GLU A 325 -18.54 13.96 2.86
CA GLU A 325 -19.76 14.48 2.22
C GLU A 325 -20.74 13.34 1.91
N GLU A 326 -20.26 12.29 1.25
CA GLU A 326 -21.09 11.12 0.93
C GLU A 326 -21.57 10.39 2.19
N LEU A 327 -20.71 10.30 3.21
CA LEU A 327 -21.08 9.70 4.48
C LEU A 327 -22.22 10.47 5.15
N ARG A 328 -22.17 11.81 5.13
CA ARG A 328 -23.24 12.67 5.65
C ARG A 328 -24.53 12.53 4.84
N ALA A 329 -24.43 12.37 3.53
CA ALA A 329 -25.59 12.22 2.64
C ALA A 329 -26.26 10.82 2.70
N GLU A 330 -25.58 9.81 3.22
CA GLU A 330 -26.10 8.44 3.28
C GLU A 330 -27.41 8.37 4.09
N GLN A 331 -28.42 7.70 3.54
CA GLN A 331 -29.73 7.54 4.17
C GLN A 331 -29.73 6.41 5.20
N VAL A 332 -30.13 6.74 6.42
CA VAL A 332 -30.22 5.82 7.57
C VAL A 332 -31.55 6.05 8.26
N ALA A 333 -32.41 5.03 8.31
CA ALA A 333 -33.76 5.13 8.89
C ALA A 333 -34.55 6.33 8.34
N GLY A 334 -34.56 6.49 7.02
CA GLY A 334 -35.32 7.52 6.30
C GLY A 334 -34.78 8.95 6.36
N ALA A 335 -33.59 9.18 6.92
CA ALA A 335 -32.96 10.50 6.98
C ALA A 335 -31.46 10.46 6.67
N ALA A 336 -30.88 11.59 6.26
CA ALA A 336 -29.43 11.68 6.04
C ALA A 336 -28.68 11.55 7.36
N LEU A 337 -27.61 10.74 7.39
CA LEU A 337 -26.82 10.50 8.59
C LEU A 337 -26.19 11.80 9.13
N GLY A 338 -25.84 12.73 8.23
CA GLY A 338 -25.35 14.06 8.59
C GLY A 338 -26.36 14.89 9.37
N ASP A 339 -27.65 14.80 9.03
CA ASP A 339 -28.73 15.50 9.74
C ASP A 339 -28.98 14.87 11.11
N LEU A 340 -28.88 13.54 11.21
CA LEU A 340 -29.09 12.80 12.45
C LEU A 340 -27.95 12.99 13.46
N ALA A 341 -26.71 13.05 12.99
CA ALA A 341 -25.52 13.05 13.84
C ALA A 341 -24.85 14.43 13.97
N GLY A 342 -24.95 15.30 12.97
CA GLY A 342 -24.23 16.58 12.93
C GLY A 342 -22.73 16.40 13.20
N ASP A 343 -22.17 17.24 14.09
CA ASP A 343 -20.75 17.21 14.45
C ASP A 343 -20.35 15.98 15.31
N ARG A 344 -21.33 15.22 15.80
CA ARG A 344 -21.09 13.95 16.51
C ARG A 344 -20.70 12.83 15.55
N LEU A 345 -20.91 13.01 14.25
CA LEU A 345 -20.49 12.05 13.24
C LEU A 345 -18.96 11.97 13.19
N MET A 346 -18.46 10.75 13.25
CA MET A 346 -17.07 10.39 13.04
C MET A 346 -17.00 9.39 11.88
N PRO A 347 -16.22 9.66 10.82
CA PRO A 347 -15.96 8.68 9.79
C PRO A 347 -15.38 7.40 10.37
N GLY A 348 -15.88 6.24 9.89
CA GLY A 348 -15.36 4.94 10.30
C GLY A 348 -13.88 4.76 9.95
N ASP A 349 -13.43 5.30 8.81
CA ASP A 349 -12.00 5.29 8.43
C ASP A 349 -11.14 5.98 9.51
N ASP A 350 -11.51 7.20 9.91
CA ASP A 350 -10.81 7.97 10.93
C ASP A 350 -10.79 7.27 12.29
N PHE A 351 -11.92 6.65 12.68
CA PHE A 351 -12.01 5.94 13.96
C PHE A 351 -11.12 4.69 14.00
N LEU A 352 -11.04 3.95 12.89
CA LEU A 352 -10.28 2.70 12.83
C LEU A 352 -8.77 2.93 12.69
N ARG A 353 -8.33 4.14 12.34
CA ARG A 353 -6.92 4.52 12.28
C ARG A 353 -6.28 4.61 13.67
N ILE A 354 -4.96 4.47 13.74
CA ILE A 354 -4.18 4.72 14.95
C ILE A 354 -4.45 6.15 15.42
N GLY A 355 -4.80 6.30 16.70
CA GLY A 355 -5.24 7.57 17.30
C GLY A 355 -6.74 7.84 17.19
N GLY A 356 -7.51 7.10 16.37
CA GLY A 356 -8.96 7.27 16.25
C GLY A 356 -9.71 7.00 17.56
N LEU A 357 -9.29 6.00 18.33
CA LEU A 357 -9.83 5.75 19.68
C LEU A 357 -9.57 6.91 20.65
N ASP A 358 -8.40 7.54 20.57
CA ASP A 358 -8.05 8.69 21.42
C ASP A 358 -8.86 9.94 21.03
N GLN A 359 -9.09 10.16 19.74
CA GLN A 359 -10.00 11.20 19.26
C GLN A 359 -11.42 10.97 19.78
N LEU A 360 -11.92 9.73 19.73
CA LEU A 360 -13.22 9.40 20.30
C LEU A 360 -13.24 9.67 21.82
N ARG A 361 -12.19 9.30 22.55
CA ARG A 361 -12.07 9.60 24.00
C ARG A 361 -12.15 11.08 24.29
N ALA A 362 -11.48 11.91 23.49
CA ALA A 362 -11.56 13.36 23.63
C ALA A 362 -13.01 13.87 23.45
N ARG A 363 -13.75 13.32 22.48
CA ARG A 363 -15.16 13.68 22.24
C ARG A 363 -16.11 13.29 23.37
N VAL A 364 -15.79 12.22 24.11
CA VAL A 364 -16.58 11.76 25.27
C VAL A 364 -15.98 12.13 26.62
N ALA A 365 -14.95 12.98 26.64
CA ALA A 365 -14.30 13.40 27.87
C ALA A 365 -15.30 14.07 28.82
N GLY A 366 -15.26 13.70 30.10
CA GLY A 366 -16.18 14.20 31.12
C GLY A 366 -17.57 13.52 31.13
N LYS A 367 -17.90 12.67 30.14
CA LYS A 367 -19.16 11.93 30.13
C LYS A 367 -19.03 10.65 30.96
N ARG A 368 -19.82 10.52 32.03
CA ARG A 368 -19.80 9.36 32.94
C ARG A 368 -20.39 8.08 32.33
N ALA A 369 -21.28 8.21 31.36
CA ALA A 369 -21.94 7.08 30.68
C ALA A 369 -22.17 7.43 29.19
N PRO A 370 -21.11 7.48 28.37
CA PRO A 370 -21.23 7.87 26.98
C PRO A 370 -22.00 6.85 26.15
N ARG A 371 -22.85 7.33 25.25
CA ARG A 371 -23.59 6.52 24.26
C ARG A 371 -22.91 6.62 22.91
N ILE A 372 -22.53 5.48 22.34
CA ILE A 372 -21.83 5.40 21.07
C ILE A 372 -22.68 4.59 20.10
N ALA A 373 -23.01 5.18 18.96
CA ALA A 373 -23.67 4.48 17.87
C ALA A 373 -22.64 4.11 16.79
N ILE A 374 -22.70 2.88 16.27
CA ILE A 374 -21.99 2.47 15.05
C ILE A 374 -23.04 2.19 13.99
N VAL A 375 -22.93 2.84 12.83
CA VAL A 375 -23.83 2.61 11.70
C VAL A 375 -23.07 1.86 10.61
N GLY A 376 -23.43 0.60 10.39
CA GLY A 376 -22.79 -0.28 9.42
C GLY A 376 -22.94 -1.75 9.78
N GLY A 377 -22.90 -2.63 8.77
CA GLY A 377 -23.01 -4.08 8.93
C GLY A 377 -21.85 -4.85 8.29
N SER A 378 -20.68 -4.23 8.18
CA SER A 378 -19.47 -4.80 7.56
C SER A 378 -18.41 -5.16 8.61
N THR A 379 -17.35 -5.86 8.19
CA THR A 379 -16.21 -6.19 9.06
C THR A 379 -15.62 -4.95 9.75
N SER A 380 -15.58 -3.81 9.07
CA SER A 380 -15.13 -2.53 9.65
C SER A 380 -16.03 -2.03 10.79
N ALA A 381 -17.35 -2.24 10.72
CA ALA A 381 -18.27 -1.86 11.79
C ALA A 381 -18.08 -2.75 13.04
N LEU A 382 -17.88 -4.06 12.83
CA LEU A 382 -17.60 -4.99 13.93
C LEU A 382 -16.20 -4.78 14.50
N ALA A 383 -15.20 -4.44 13.67
CA ALA A 383 -13.87 -4.07 14.13
C ALA A 383 -13.92 -2.80 15.01
N ALA A 384 -14.76 -1.82 14.65
CA ALA A 384 -14.97 -0.64 15.47
C ALA A 384 -15.57 -1.00 16.85
N ALA A 385 -16.58 -1.88 16.87
CA ALA A 385 -17.16 -2.38 18.12
C ALA A 385 -16.13 -3.13 18.98
N CYS A 386 -15.34 -4.03 18.38
CA CYS A 386 -14.26 -4.73 19.07
C CYS A 386 -13.25 -3.77 19.69
N LEU A 387 -12.83 -2.73 18.95
CA LEU A 387 -11.87 -1.73 19.42
C LEU A 387 -12.41 -0.95 20.64
N LEU A 388 -13.68 -0.57 20.63
CA LEU A 388 -14.34 0.10 21.76
C LEU A 388 -14.45 -0.80 22.99
N LEU A 389 -14.88 -2.05 22.79
CA LEU A 389 -15.09 -3.01 23.88
C LEU A 389 -13.78 -3.44 24.56
N LYS A 390 -12.66 -3.39 23.83
CA LYS A 390 -11.30 -3.74 24.27
C LYS A 390 -10.42 -2.55 24.59
N ALA A 391 -10.97 -1.33 24.55
CA ALA A 391 -10.21 -0.10 24.78
C ALA A 391 -9.41 -0.18 26.09
N ALA A 392 -8.16 0.29 26.06
CA ALA A 392 -7.28 0.34 27.22
C ALA A 392 -6.64 1.75 27.34
N PRO A 393 -6.82 2.48 28.44
CA PRO A 393 -7.84 2.34 29.49
C PRO A 393 -9.27 2.09 28.99
N ALA A 394 -10.07 1.36 29.77
CA ALA A 394 -11.46 1.09 29.43
C ALA A 394 -12.29 2.38 29.34
N LEU A 395 -13.17 2.44 28.35
CA LEU A 395 -14.22 3.46 28.28
C LEU A 395 -15.28 3.16 29.35
N PRO A 396 -15.91 4.20 29.96
CA PRO A 396 -16.95 4.03 30.98
C PRO A 396 -18.30 3.61 30.38
N LEU A 397 -18.32 2.50 29.63
CA LEU A 397 -19.50 1.99 28.93
C LEU A 397 -20.42 1.24 29.89
N GLY A 398 -21.62 1.78 30.12
CA GLY A 398 -22.70 1.10 30.82
C GLY A 398 -23.43 0.08 29.94
N MET A 399 -24.50 -0.52 30.48
CA MET A 399 -25.37 -1.44 29.75
C MET A 399 -25.99 -0.73 28.53
N GLY A 400 -25.89 -1.34 27.35
CA GLY A 400 -26.40 -0.78 26.08
C GLY A 400 -25.73 0.53 25.63
N ALA A 401 -24.58 0.91 26.21
CA ALA A 401 -23.88 2.14 25.86
C ALA A 401 -23.37 2.14 24.40
N LEU A 402 -23.07 0.97 23.84
CA LEU A 402 -22.69 0.79 22.45
C LEU A 402 -23.85 0.19 21.67
N THR A 403 -24.27 0.80 20.56
CA THR A 403 -25.32 0.23 19.70
C THR A 403 -24.83 0.12 18.26
N LEU A 404 -24.95 -1.07 17.66
CA LEU A 404 -24.63 -1.33 16.25
C LEU A 404 -25.92 -1.38 15.43
N TYR A 405 -26.07 -0.42 14.52
CA TYR A 405 -27.17 -0.33 13.57
C TYR A 405 -26.76 -0.95 12.24
N HIS A 406 -27.49 -1.98 11.80
CA HIS A 406 -27.21 -2.71 10.57
C HIS A 406 -28.49 -2.98 9.78
N ARG A 407 -28.37 -3.12 8.46
CA ARG A 407 -29.53 -3.30 7.56
C ARG A 407 -29.82 -4.75 7.16
N ARG A 408 -28.89 -5.67 7.44
CA ARG A 408 -28.96 -7.09 7.07
C ARG A 408 -28.56 -7.93 8.28
N PRO A 409 -29.03 -9.18 8.38
CA PRO A 409 -28.59 -10.10 9.43
C PRO A 409 -27.07 -10.26 9.46
N LEU A 410 -26.50 -10.34 10.67
CA LEU A 410 -25.07 -10.56 10.86
C LEU A 410 -24.78 -12.07 10.79
N ARG A 411 -23.98 -12.48 9.82
CA ARG A 411 -23.77 -13.90 9.49
C ARG A 411 -22.34 -14.34 9.86
N PRO A 412 -22.15 -15.26 10.81
CA PRO A 412 -20.81 -15.81 11.10
C PRO A 412 -20.35 -16.79 10.02
N PHE A 413 -19.07 -16.77 9.67
CA PHE A 413 -18.46 -17.78 8.79
C PHE A 413 -18.36 -19.14 9.51
N TYR A 414 -18.58 -20.24 8.78
CA TYR A 414 -18.25 -21.59 9.25
C TYR A 414 -17.52 -22.41 8.18
N PRO A 415 -16.57 -23.29 8.58
CA PRO A 415 -15.83 -24.14 7.65
C PRO A 415 -16.66 -25.29 7.07
N SER A 416 -17.83 -25.60 7.64
CA SER A 416 -18.78 -26.57 7.12
C SER A 416 -20.16 -26.38 7.75
N ALA A 417 -21.19 -26.96 7.13
CA ALA A 417 -22.53 -27.04 7.71
C ALA A 417 -22.53 -27.80 9.04
N ASP A 418 -21.77 -28.90 9.14
CA ASP A 418 -21.65 -29.68 10.38
C ASP A 418 -21.03 -28.85 11.51
N ALA A 419 -20.03 -28.02 11.22
CA ALA A 419 -19.42 -27.13 12.21
C ALA A 419 -20.40 -26.04 12.67
N ALA A 420 -21.26 -25.54 11.77
CA ALA A 420 -22.33 -24.61 12.13
C ALA A 420 -23.35 -25.26 13.06
N HIS A 421 -23.84 -26.46 12.72
CA HIS A 421 -24.78 -27.21 13.55
C HIS A 421 -24.22 -27.59 14.91
N ALA A 422 -22.95 -28.01 14.98
CA ALA A 422 -22.28 -28.34 16.23
C ALA A 422 -22.15 -27.13 17.18
N ASP A 423 -22.08 -25.92 16.62
CA ASP A 423 -22.06 -24.65 17.37
C ASP A 423 -23.48 -24.10 17.66
N GLY A 424 -24.52 -24.83 17.24
CA GLY A 424 -25.93 -24.46 17.42
C GLY A 424 -26.43 -23.39 16.45
N PHE A 425 -25.72 -23.13 15.36
CA PHE A 425 -26.14 -22.18 14.32
C PHE A 425 -26.87 -22.90 13.19
N THR A 426 -28.10 -22.49 12.90
CA THR A 426 -28.99 -23.11 11.90
C THR A 426 -29.55 -22.12 10.87
N ASP A 427 -29.24 -20.82 10.99
CA ASP A 427 -29.71 -19.78 10.06
C ASP A 427 -28.86 -19.75 8.78
N PHE A 428 -28.94 -20.83 8.00
CA PHE A 428 -28.37 -20.96 6.66
C PHE A 428 -29.10 -22.04 5.85
N GLY A 429 -29.16 -21.84 4.53
CA GLY A 429 -29.68 -22.82 3.58
C GLY A 429 -28.65 -23.23 2.53
N PRO A 430 -29.03 -24.06 1.54
CA PRO A 430 -28.13 -24.50 0.47
C PRO A 430 -27.49 -23.36 -0.32
N GLN A 431 -28.19 -22.23 -0.46
CA GLN A 431 -27.69 -21.04 -1.18
C GLN A 431 -26.60 -20.29 -0.42
N ASP A 432 -26.45 -20.54 0.88
CA ASP A 432 -25.47 -19.91 1.77
C ASP A 432 -24.18 -20.73 1.89
N ILE A 433 -24.13 -21.90 1.25
CA ILE A 433 -22.99 -22.80 1.23
C ILE A 433 -22.25 -22.60 -0.09
N CYS A 434 -20.95 -22.33 0.00
CA CYS A 434 -20.10 -22.28 -1.18
C CYS A 434 -19.98 -23.69 -1.79
N PRO A 435 -20.34 -23.89 -3.06
CA PRO A 435 -20.35 -25.22 -3.68
C PRO A 435 -18.94 -25.82 -3.83
N LEU A 436 -17.90 -24.98 -3.91
CA LEU A 436 -16.52 -25.45 -4.07
C LEU A 436 -15.84 -25.87 -2.75
N SER A 437 -16.03 -25.11 -1.68
CA SER A 437 -15.33 -25.34 -0.42
C SER A 437 -16.18 -25.94 0.69
N GLY A 438 -17.51 -26.02 0.51
CA GLY A 438 -18.45 -26.44 1.56
C GLY A 438 -18.58 -25.45 2.71
N PHE A 439 -17.95 -24.29 2.61
CA PHE A 439 -17.98 -23.24 3.64
C PHE A 439 -19.34 -22.56 3.68
N VAL A 440 -19.87 -22.32 4.88
CA VAL A 440 -21.08 -21.53 5.09
C VAL A 440 -20.70 -20.07 5.19
N TYR A 441 -21.36 -19.22 4.40
CA TYR A 441 -21.09 -17.79 4.28
C TYR A 441 -19.60 -17.50 3.96
N ARG A 442 -19.06 -18.12 2.92
CA ARG A 442 -17.64 -17.99 2.53
C ARG A 442 -17.24 -16.53 2.32
N LEU A 443 -18.06 -15.75 1.63
CA LEU A 443 -17.80 -14.37 1.25
C LEU A 443 -18.47 -13.37 2.21
N GLY A 444 -19.71 -13.65 2.61
CA GLY A 444 -20.51 -12.76 3.47
C GLY A 444 -20.31 -12.97 4.97
N GLY A 445 -19.64 -14.05 5.37
CA GLY A 445 -19.49 -14.44 6.77
C GLY A 445 -18.40 -13.67 7.49
N PHE A 446 -18.69 -13.16 8.67
CA PHE A 446 -17.69 -12.57 9.56
C PHE A 446 -16.67 -13.62 9.98
N ARG A 447 -15.39 -13.23 9.98
CA ARG A 447 -14.25 -14.09 10.33
C ARG A 447 -13.54 -13.59 11.59
N LEU A 448 -12.80 -14.49 12.24
CA LEU A 448 -11.87 -14.20 13.33
C LEU A 448 -12.51 -13.34 14.43
N GLU A 449 -11.90 -12.21 14.78
CA GLU A 449 -12.37 -11.35 15.88
C GLU A 449 -13.81 -10.86 15.67
N ALA A 450 -14.18 -10.47 14.44
CA ALA A 450 -15.54 -10.05 14.13
C ALA A 450 -16.54 -11.21 14.25
N ARG A 451 -16.14 -12.43 13.86
CA ARG A 451 -16.94 -13.65 14.04
C ARG A 451 -17.24 -13.89 15.52
N GLU A 452 -16.22 -13.83 16.37
CA GLU A 452 -16.39 -14.09 17.80
C GLU A 452 -17.33 -13.08 18.47
N LEU A 453 -17.27 -11.81 18.06
CA LEU A 453 -18.22 -10.81 18.54
C LEU A 453 -19.64 -11.11 18.06
N VAL A 454 -19.83 -11.47 16.78
CA VAL A 454 -21.15 -11.83 16.24
C VAL A 454 -21.74 -13.04 16.95
N LEU A 455 -20.97 -14.12 17.12
CA LEU A 455 -21.44 -15.31 17.84
C LEU A 455 -21.88 -14.98 19.27
N ARG A 456 -21.10 -14.15 19.95
CA ARG A 456 -21.41 -13.68 21.30
C ARG A 456 -22.71 -12.88 21.34
N MET A 457 -22.84 -11.88 20.46
CA MET A 457 -24.02 -11.01 20.45
C MET A 457 -25.30 -11.73 20.02
N LEU A 458 -25.19 -12.79 19.22
CA LEU A 458 -26.33 -13.62 18.81
C LEU A 458 -26.63 -14.78 19.79
N GLY A 459 -25.86 -14.95 20.86
CA GLY A 459 -26.10 -16.04 21.82
C GLY A 459 -25.79 -17.45 21.31
N ILE A 460 -25.08 -17.56 20.19
CA ILE A 460 -24.81 -18.85 19.52
C ILE A 460 -23.88 -19.69 20.40
N GLY A 461 -24.10 -21.01 20.44
CA GLY A 461 -23.30 -21.95 21.23
C GLY A 461 -23.31 -21.66 22.73
N GLY A 462 -24.36 -21.01 23.25
CA GLY A 462 -24.50 -20.66 24.67
C GLY A 462 -23.63 -19.49 25.12
N ARG A 463 -23.05 -18.72 24.20
CA ARG A 463 -22.22 -17.55 24.51
C ARG A 463 -23.09 -16.43 25.07
N ALA A 464 -22.69 -15.81 26.19
CA ALA A 464 -23.42 -14.67 26.76
C ALA A 464 -23.11 -13.37 25.99
N PRO A 465 -24.12 -12.60 25.52
CA PRO A 465 -23.92 -11.29 24.91
C PRO A 465 -23.13 -10.32 25.80
N ASP A 466 -22.34 -9.42 25.21
CA ASP A 466 -21.69 -8.35 25.98
C ASP A 466 -22.76 -7.32 26.39
N PRO A 467 -23.02 -7.11 27.70
CA PRO A 467 -24.14 -6.28 28.14
C PRO A 467 -23.96 -4.80 27.78
N ARG A 468 -22.74 -4.37 27.44
CA ARG A 468 -22.46 -3.00 27.01
C ARG A 468 -22.93 -2.71 25.59
N MET A 469 -23.17 -3.76 24.79
CA MET A 469 -23.48 -3.65 23.37
C MET A 469 -24.91 -4.10 23.06
N ALA A 470 -25.57 -3.41 22.13
CA ALA A 470 -26.86 -3.81 21.56
C ALA A 470 -26.78 -3.88 20.03
N LEU A 471 -27.56 -4.79 19.44
CA LEU A 471 -27.78 -4.87 17.99
C LEU A 471 -29.14 -4.27 17.63
N ARG A 472 -29.18 -3.53 16.52
CA ARG A 472 -30.39 -2.92 15.96
C ARG A 472 -30.44 -3.17 14.46
N GLN A 473 -31.35 -4.04 14.03
CA GLN A 473 -31.60 -4.22 12.61
C GLN A 473 -32.58 -3.15 12.10
N ILE A 474 -32.12 -2.33 11.17
CA ILE A 474 -32.94 -1.33 10.48
C ILE A 474 -33.98 -2.06 9.64
N GLY A 475 -35.25 -1.70 9.83
CA GLY A 475 -36.41 -2.35 9.21
C GLY A 475 -37.15 -3.33 10.13
N GLU A 476 -36.50 -3.86 11.17
CA GLU A 476 -37.20 -4.59 12.26
C GLU A 476 -37.62 -3.65 13.39
N VAL A 477 -36.78 -2.66 13.68
CA VAL A 477 -37.10 -1.58 14.62
C VAL A 477 -37.68 -0.41 13.84
N ASP A 478 -38.70 0.22 14.41
CA ASP A 478 -39.31 1.42 13.85
C ASP A 478 -38.26 2.52 13.60
N GLU A 479 -38.37 3.17 12.44
CA GLU A 479 -37.37 4.15 12.01
C GLU A 479 -37.32 5.38 12.91
N ALA A 480 -38.46 5.81 13.48
CA ALA A 480 -38.47 6.96 14.40
C ALA A 480 -37.71 6.63 15.69
N THR A 481 -37.80 5.39 16.16
CA THR A 481 -37.00 4.90 17.29
C THR A 481 -35.51 4.94 16.98
N ILE A 482 -35.08 4.42 15.82
CA ILE A 482 -33.67 4.48 15.41
C ILE A 482 -33.17 5.93 15.31
N ARG A 483 -33.96 6.82 14.70
CA ARG A 483 -33.61 8.25 14.61
C ARG A 483 -33.46 8.88 15.99
N ALA A 484 -34.36 8.58 16.93
CA ALA A 484 -34.28 9.08 18.29
C ALA A 484 -33.05 8.55 19.04
N GLU A 485 -32.72 7.27 18.91
CA GLU A 485 -31.52 6.70 19.51
C GLU A 485 -30.23 7.33 18.94
N LEU A 486 -30.15 7.50 17.61
CA LEU A 486 -29.01 8.16 16.94
C LEU A 486 -28.87 9.63 17.33
N ALA A 487 -29.97 10.36 17.51
CA ALA A 487 -29.97 11.74 17.99
C ALA A 487 -29.44 11.86 19.44
N GLN A 488 -29.66 10.83 20.26
CA GLN A 488 -29.20 10.79 21.65
C GLN A 488 -27.78 10.24 21.83
N ALA A 489 -27.16 9.69 20.79
CA ALA A 489 -25.78 9.21 20.86
C ALA A 489 -24.81 10.38 21.06
N ASP A 490 -23.78 10.21 21.87
CA ASP A 490 -22.73 11.21 22.07
C ASP A 490 -21.75 11.26 20.90
N VAL A 491 -21.52 10.11 20.26
CA VAL A 491 -20.70 9.94 19.06
C VAL A 491 -21.39 8.93 18.14
N VAL A 492 -21.39 9.21 16.84
CA VAL A 492 -21.90 8.30 15.81
C VAL A 492 -20.75 7.94 14.88
N ILE A 493 -20.38 6.67 14.82
CA ILE A 493 -19.34 6.15 13.93
C ILE A 493 -20.00 5.66 12.64
N GLY A 494 -19.70 6.32 11.52
CA GLY A 494 -20.23 5.96 10.21
C GLY A 494 -19.37 4.90 9.51
N ALA A 495 -19.63 3.61 9.75
CA ALA A 495 -18.89 2.48 9.18
C ALA A 495 -19.57 1.92 7.90
N LEU A 496 -19.95 2.82 6.99
CA LEU A 496 -20.78 2.48 5.82
C LEU A 496 -20.00 1.94 4.61
N GLY A 497 -18.69 1.73 4.76
CA GLY A 497 -17.81 1.19 3.72
C GLY A 497 -17.13 2.27 2.86
N TYR A 498 -16.28 1.82 1.94
CA TYR A 498 -15.36 2.64 1.16
C TYR A 498 -15.79 2.78 -0.31
N ARG A 499 -15.35 3.86 -0.94
CA ARG A 499 -15.32 4.04 -2.40
C ARG A 499 -13.91 3.83 -2.94
N PRO A 500 -13.75 3.35 -4.17
CA PRO A 500 -12.42 3.25 -4.79
C PRO A 500 -11.86 4.65 -5.04
N ARG A 501 -10.55 4.83 -4.85
CA ARG A 501 -9.84 6.06 -5.28
C ARG A 501 -9.62 6.02 -6.79
N ALA A 502 -10.68 6.18 -7.58
CA ALA A 502 -10.60 5.98 -9.01
C ALA A 502 -9.66 7.00 -9.70
N LEU A 503 -8.77 6.51 -10.55
CA LEU A 503 -7.88 7.36 -11.35
C LEU A 503 -8.71 8.16 -12.36
N PRO A 504 -8.52 9.49 -12.47
CA PRO A 504 -9.04 10.27 -13.58
C PRO A 504 -8.68 9.71 -14.97
N LEU A 505 -9.70 9.36 -15.76
CA LEU A 505 -9.54 8.87 -17.14
C LEU A 505 -10.17 9.81 -18.16
N TYR A 506 -9.45 10.09 -19.24
CA TYR A 506 -9.93 10.95 -20.32
C TYR A 506 -9.90 10.20 -21.65
N ASP A 507 -10.88 10.45 -22.50
CA ASP A 507 -10.91 9.90 -23.86
C ASP A 507 -9.89 10.58 -24.80
N ALA A 508 -9.84 10.13 -26.06
CA ALA A 508 -8.95 10.71 -27.07
C ALA A 508 -9.24 12.19 -27.36
N ALA A 509 -10.48 12.65 -27.20
CA ALA A 509 -10.87 14.06 -27.35
C ALA A 509 -10.47 14.92 -26.12
N GLY A 510 -10.11 14.28 -25.00
CA GLY A 510 -9.81 14.96 -23.74
C GLY A 510 -11.03 15.15 -22.84
N THR A 511 -12.15 14.51 -23.15
CA THR A 511 -13.36 14.50 -22.32
C THR A 511 -13.17 13.55 -21.15
N ARG A 512 -13.63 13.95 -19.97
CA ARG A 512 -13.61 13.09 -18.79
C ARG A 512 -14.55 11.90 -18.97
N ILE A 513 -14.02 10.68 -18.81
CA ILE A 513 -14.83 9.47 -18.72
C ILE A 513 -15.39 9.40 -17.30
N ALA A 514 -16.72 9.52 -17.18
CA ALA A 514 -17.42 9.28 -15.92
C ALA A 514 -17.43 7.77 -15.65
N LEU A 515 -16.97 7.36 -14.47
CA LEU A 515 -16.87 5.94 -14.11
C LEU A 515 -18.12 5.50 -13.39
N ALA A 516 -18.47 4.20 -13.47
CA ALA A 516 -19.59 3.64 -12.74
C ALA A 516 -19.51 4.02 -11.26
N ALA A 517 -18.32 3.89 -10.66
CA ALA A 517 -18.05 4.22 -9.26
C ALA A 517 -18.30 5.70 -8.87
N ASP A 518 -18.42 6.62 -9.83
CA ASP A 518 -18.74 8.03 -9.56
C ASP A 518 -20.23 8.21 -9.22
N ALA A 519 -21.11 7.30 -9.66
CA ALA A 519 -22.55 7.41 -9.43
C ALA A 519 -22.98 7.20 -7.97
N LEU A 520 -24.18 7.67 -7.64
CA LEU A 520 -24.82 7.45 -6.33
C LEU A 520 -25.13 5.97 -6.11
N GLY A 521 -25.22 5.53 -4.84
CA GLY A 521 -25.54 4.13 -4.51
C GLY A 521 -24.34 3.17 -4.50
N ARG A 522 -23.11 3.68 -4.62
CA ARG A 522 -21.85 2.92 -4.49
C ARG A 522 -21.74 1.73 -5.45
N PRO A 523 -22.03 1.89 -6.76
CA PRO A 523 -21.87 0.82 -7.74
C PRO A 523 -20.42 0.31 -7.81
N ARG A 524 -20.24 -0.79 -8.53
CA ARG A 524 -18.93 -1.44 -8.68
C ARG A 524 -18.10 -0.64 -9.69
N LEU A 525 -16.80 -0.52 -9.46
CA LEU A 525 -15.87 0.06 -10.44
C LEU A 525 -15.64 -0.92 -11.60
N VAL A 526 -15.69 -2.22 -11.31
CA VAL A 526 -15.35 -3.27 -12.27
C VAL A 526 -16.47 -4.29 -12.46
N ASP A 527 -16.44 -4.93 -13.62
CA ASP A 527 -17.23 -6.13 -13.90
C ASP A 527 -16.59 -7.41 -13.31
N GLN A 528 -17.17 -8.56 -13.66
CA GLN A 528 -16.67 -9.87 -13.21
C GLN A 528 -15.35 -10.30 -13.86
N GLN A 529 -14.85 -9.55 -14.84
CA GLN A 529 -13.52 -9.73 -15.45
C GLN A 529 -12.50 -8.71 -14.93
N CYS A 530 -12.85 -7.96 -13.88
CA CYS A 530 -12.05 -6.88 -13.30
C CYS A 530 -11.81 -5.70 -14.26
N ARG A 531 -12.62 -5.55 -15.32
CA ARG A 531 -12.52 -4.45 -16.29
C ARG A 531 -13.30 -3.26 -15.77
N VAL A 532 -12.74 -2.06 -15.87
CA VAL A 532 -13.36 -0.82 -15.38
C VAL A 532 -14.58 -0.48 -16.23
N LEU A 533 -15.65 -0.04 -15.56
CA LEU A 533 -16.92 0.36 -16.16
C LEU A 533 -17.06 1.89 -16.14
N ASP A 534 -17.57 2.45 -17.24
CA ASP A 534 -18.06 3.82 -17.30
C ASP A 534 -19.45 3.95 -16.63
N ALA A 535 -19.97 5.18 -16.55
CA ALA A 535 -21.25 5.48 -15.92
C ALA A 535 -22.45 4.78 -16.58
N ASP A 536 -22.35 4.41 -17.85
CA ASP A 536 -23.37 3.68 -18.60
C ASP A 536 -23.23 2.15 -18.46
N GLY A 537 -22.21 1.69 -17.72
CA GLY A 537 -21.92 0.27 -17.51
C GLY A 537 -21.16 -0.37 -18.67
N LYS A 538 -20.60 0.42 -19.59
CA LYS A 538 -19.75 -0.08 -20.67
C LYS A 538 -18.30 -0.21 -20.19
N VAL A 539 -17.61 -1.22 -20.71
CA VAL A 539 -16.19 -1.46 -20.40
C VAL A 539 -15.30 -0.38 -21.00
N VAL A 540 -14.44 0.20 -20.16
CA VAL A 540 -13.34 1.08 -20.57
C VAL A 540 -12.17 0.21 -21.05
N ALA A 541 -11.88 0.27 -22.35
CA ALA A 541 -10.92 -0.62 -22.99
C ALA A 541 -9.50 -0.52 -22.39
N GLY A 542 -8.90 -1.66 -22.07
CA GLY A 542 -7.54 -1.75 -21.54
C GLY A 542 -7.40 -1.25 -20.10
N VAL A 543 -8.49 -1.05 -19.36
CA VAL A 543 -8.44 -0.57 -17.97
C VAL A 543 -9.03 -1.62 -17.03
N TYR A 544 -8.25 -1.99 -16.02
CA TYR A 544 -8.59 -2.98 -15.01
C TYR A 544 -8.56 -2.35 -13.61
N GLY A 545 -9.29 -2.93 -12.66
CA GLY A 545 -9.32 -2.47 -11.27
C GLY A 545 -9.23 -3.61 -10.26
N ILE A 546 -8.42 -3.43 -9.22
CA ILE A 546 -8.23 -4.39 -8.13
C ILE A 546 -8.07 -3.67 -6.79
N GLY A 547 -8.42 -4.34 -5.70
CA GLY A 547 -8.23 -3.82 -4.35
C GLY A 547 -9.51 -3.33 -3.69
N LEU A 548 -9.33 -2.64 -2.57
CA LEU A 548 -10.43 -2.18 -1.72
C LEU A 548 -11.44 -1.35 -2.52
N ALA A 549 -12.70 -1.76 -2.45
CA ALA A 549 -13.84 -1.11 -3.09
C ALA A 549 -13.88 -1.13 -4.63
N SER A 550 -12.99 -1.88 -5.31
CA SER A 550 -13.12 -2.11 -6.77
C SER A 550 -14.44 -2.81 -7.13
N GLY A 551 -14.88 -3.73 -6.26
CA GLY A 551 -16.23 -4.28 -6.28
C GLY A 551 -16.41 -5.58 -7.06
N HIS A 552 -15.33 -6.30 -7.38
CA HIS A 552 -15.42 -7.66 -7.91
C HIS A 552 -16.17 -8.61 -6.93
N VAL A 553 -16.94 -9.54 -7.48
CA VAL A 553 -17.69 -10.54 -6.70
C VAL A 553 -17.38 -11.94 -7.22
N PRO A 554 -16.61 -12.75 -6.46
CA PRO A 554 -16.32 -14.13 -6.83
C PRO A 554 -17.60 -14.93 -7.03
N GLU A 555 -17.69 -15.61 -8.17
CA GLU A 555 -18.77 -16.51 -8.54
C GLU A 555 -18.26 -17.65 -9.44
N GLY A 556 -19.10 -18.67 -9.64
CA GLY A 556 -18.78 -19.80 -10.52
C GLY A 556 -17.48 -20.51 -10.12
N LYS A 557 -16.47 -20.47 -10.99
CA LYS A 557 -15.17 -21.15 -10.78
C LYS A 557 -14.36 -20.60 -9.61
N LEU A 558 -14.62 -19.37 -9.18
CA LEU A 558 -13.96 -18.75 -8.03
C LEU A 558 -14.60 -19.16 -6.70
N GLY A 559 -15.77 -19.80 -6.75
CA GLY A 559 -16.59 -20.15 -5.61
C GLY A 559 -17.23 -18.93 -4.97
N GLY A 560 -17.95 -19.18 -3.89
CA GLY A 560 -18.84 -18.21 -3.25
C GLY A 560 -20.24 -18.77 -3.13
N GLU A 561 -20.93 -18.38 -2.07
CA GLU A 561 -22.33 -18.70 -1.86
C GLU A 561 -23.25 -17.84 -2.75
N ALA A 562 -24.31 -18.43 -3.29
CA ALA A 562 -25.22 -17.77 -4.23
C ALA A 562 -26.01 -16.62 -3.60
N SER A 563 -26.20 -16.65 -2.28
CA SER A 563 -26.89 -15.59 -1.54
C SER A 563 -26.05 -14.32 -1.36
N PHE A 564 -24.76 -14.34 -1.71
CA PHE A 564 -23.88 -13.18 -1.53
C PHE A 564 -24.16 -12.08 -2.57
N SER A 565 -24.56 -10.91 -2.08
CA SER A 565 -24.83 -9.71 -2.90
C SER A 565 -23.93 -8.51 -2.56
N GLY A 566 -22.81 -8.77 -1.86
CA GLY A 566 -21.88 -7.75 -1.38
C GLY A 566 -20.72 -7.45 -2.35
N LYS A 567 -19.65 -6.84 -1.84
CA LYS A 567 -18.35 -6.69 -2.52
C LYS A 567 -17.33 -7.56 -1.77
N ALA A 568 -16.61 -8.44 -2.45
CA ALA A 568 -15.57 -9.23 -1.79
C ALA A 568 -14.28 -8.41 -1.75
N ASN A 569 -13.81 -8.11 -0.54
CA ASN A 569 -12.54 -7.41 -0.32
C ASN A 569 -11.67 -8.33 0.52
N GLY A 570 -10.63 -8.91 -0.07
CA GLY A 570 -9.76 -9.84 0.63
C GLY A 570 -8.41 -9.92 -0.06
N LEU A 571 -7.36 -9.68 0.72
CA LEU A 571 -5.99 -9.73 0.22
C LEU A 571 -5.68 -11.08 -0.44
N TRP A 572 -6.16 -12.17 0.15
CA TRP A 572 -6.00 -13.51 -0.42
C TRP A 572 -6.65 -13.65 -1.80
N LEU A 573 -7.86 -13.11 -2.01
CA LEU A 573 -8.51 -13.20 -3.33
C LEU A 573 -7.69 -12.46 -4.39
N TRP A 574 -7.15 -11.29 -4.05
CA TRP A 574 -6.29 -10.51 -4.94
C TRP A 574 -4.95 -11.20 -5.23
N GLN A 575 -4.38 -11.93 -4.28
CA GLN A 575 -3.12 -12.66 -4.42
C GLN A 575 -3.24 -13.98 -5.18
N ASN A 576 -4.47 -14.42 -5.48
CA ASN A 576 -4.75 -15.66 -6.17
C ASN A 576 -5.69 -15.35 -7.35
N ASP A 577 -6.94 -15.81 -7.29
CA ASP A 577 -7.86 -15.84 -8.42
C ASP A 577 -8.12 -14.49 -9.10
N ILE A 578 -8.36 -13.41 -8.33
CA ILE A 578 -8.69 -12.08 -8.90
C ILE A 578 -7.45 -11.49 -9.57
N GLY A 579 -6.29 -11.58 -8.94
CA GLY A 579 -5.03 -11.12 -9.53
C GLY A 579 -4.68 -11.94 -10.77
N GLN A 580 -4.83 -13.26 -10.71
CA GLN A 580 -4.55 -14.15 -11.83
C GLN A 580 -5.42 -13.82 -13.05
N MET A 581 -6.71 -13.52 -12.84
CA MET A 581 -7.61 -13.11 -13.93
C MET A 581 -7.13 -11.85 -14.67
N ILE A 582 -6.57 -10.87 -13.95
CA ILE A 582 -5.98 -9.69 -14.59
C ILE A 582 -4.66 -10.07 -15.29
N VAL A 583 -3.79 -10.84 -14.64
CA VAL A 583 -2.52 -11.32 -15.23
C VAL A 583 -2.74 -12.05 -16.55
N GLU A 584 -3.71 -12.94 -16.62
CA GLU A 584 -4.05 -13.69 -17.84
C GLU A 584 -4.49 -12.75 -18.96
N GLN A 585 -5.31 -11.73 -18.65
CA GLN A 585 -5.73 -10.73 -19.64
C GLN A 585 -4.56 -9.86 -20.11
N LEU A 586 -3.62 -9.49 -19.22
CA LEU A 586 -2.41 -8.74 -19.58
C LEU A 586 -1.42 -9.57 -20.42
N LEU A 587 -1.46 -10.91 -20.32
CA LEU A 587 -0.61 -11.79 -21.12
C LEU A 587 -1.21 -12.17 -22.47
N GLN A 588 -2.52 -12.03 -22.65
CA GLN A 588 -3.18 -12.30 -23.93
C GLN A 588 -2.71 -11.28 -24.97
N PRO A 589 -2.20 -11.72 -26.14
CA PRO A 589 -1.84 -10.79 -27.21
C PRO A 589 -3.11 -10.12 -27.74
N GLY A 590 -3.34 -8.87 -27.33
CA GLY A 590 -4.37 -7.95 -27.84
C GLY A 590 -5.72 -8.60 -28.11
N ALA A 591 -6.66 -8.52 -27.17
CA ALA A 591 -8.08 -8.54 -27.51
C ALA A 591 -8.33 -7.36 -28.46
N ARG A 592 -8.20 -7.67 -29.75
CA ARG A 592 -8.28 -6.77 -30.88
C ARG A 592 -9.59 -6.00 -30.80
N ALA A 593 -9.48 -4.72 -31.07
CA ALA A 593 -10.56 -3.83 -31.48
C ALA A 593 -11.78 -4.60 -32.02
N VAL A 594 -12.78 -4.76 -31.17
CA VAL A 594 -14.17 -4.84 -31.61
C VAL A 594 -14.83 -3.67 -30.92
N ALA A 595 -15.01 -2.62 -31.71
CA ALA A 595 -15.74 -1.41 -31.34
C ALA A 595 -17.20 -1.71 -31.00
#